data_AF-A0A2J6JC99-F1
#
_entry.id   AF-A0A2J6JC99-F1
#
_cell.length_a   1.000
_cell.length_b   1.000
_cell.length_c   1.000
_cell.angle_alpha   90.00
_cell.angle_beta   90.00
_cell.angle_gamma   90.00
#
_symmetry.space_group_name_H-M   'P 1'
#
loop_
_entity.id
_entity.type
_entity.pdbx_description
1 polymer ?
#
loop_
_entity_poly.entity_id
_entity_poly.type
_entity_poly.pdbx_seq_one_letter_code
_entity_poly.pdbx_strand_id
1 'polypeptide(L)'
;MRKICTSQAAFATMLLILSALVYSLHYILFRDSHHLFMFLVGDIAFVFIEVLLVSMILHRLLEMREKREKLKKLNMVIGSFFGETGTDLLRHLALFDAEIEKNRSLLQIGADWQSKEFTNLKRQIEKGFGSLHAGNNDLVLLHEFLATHRQHLLRIVENPNILEHDRFSDMLWAVFHLEDELGHRRNLCQLSEVDLSHLSGDLQRAYQLLVVEWLAYLQHLQTDYPYLFSLARRLNPFDPQASAEVD
;
A
#
# COMPACT_ATOMS: atom_id res chain seq x y z
N MET A 1 -14.26 -29.32 2.93
CA MET A 1 -15.19 -29.07 1.80
C MET A 1 -16.45 -29.94 1.84
N ARG A 2 -16.38 -31.28 1.90
CA ARG A 2 -17.59 -32.16 1.93
C ARG A 2 -18.62 -31.81 3.03
N LYS A 3 -18.18 -31.55 4.27
CA LYS A 3 -19.08 -31.22 5.41
C LYS A 3 -19.87 -29.90 5.26
N ILE A 4 -19.30 -28.90 4.57
CA ILE A 4 -19.93 -27.58 4.37
C ILE A 4 -21.00 -27.67 3.26
N CYS A 5 -20.73 -28.45 2.22
CA CYS A 5 -21.69 -28.69 1.14
C CYS A 5 -22.92 -29.47 1.64
N THR A 6 -22.71 -30.47 2.52
CA THR A 6 -23.82 -31.22 3.14
C THR A 6 -24.69 -30.38 4.07
N SER A 7 -24.12 -29.41 4.81
CA SER A 7 -24.90 -28.52 5.69
C SER A 7 -25.73 -27.51 4.91
N GLN A 8 -25.20 -26.99 3.78
CA GLN A 8 -25.94 -26.08 2.90
C GLN A 8 -27.11 -26.79 2.22
N ALA A 9 -26.91 -28.01 1.73
CA ALA A 9 -27.95 -28.81 1.10
C ALA A 9 -29.09 -29.18 2.08
N ALA A 10 -28.74 -29.55 3.32
CA ALA A 10 -29.73 -29.85 4.36
C ALA A 10 -30.57 -28.62 4.71
N PHE A 11 -29.93 -27.46 4.84
CA PHE A 11 -30.60 -26.19 5.11
C PHE A 11 -31.55 -25.79 3.96
N ALA A 12 -31.09 -25.88 2.71
CA ALA A 12 -31.94 -25.61 1.54
C ALA A 12 -33.16 -26.53 1.50
N THR A 13 -32.97 -27.83 1.76
CA THR A 13 -34.07 -28.81 1.78
C THR A 13 -35.08 -28.49 2.89
N MET A 14 -34.61 -28.14 4.08
CA MET A 14 -35.46 -27.71 5.19
C MET A 14 -36.30 -26.48 4.83
N LEU A 15 -35.70 -25.46 4.20
CA LEU A 15 -36.41 -24.26 3.77
C LEU A 15 -37.48 -24.57 2.72
N LEU A 16 -37.19 -25.45 1.77
CA LEU A 16 -38.17 -25.89 0.76
C LEU A 16 -39.36 -26.60 1.41
N ILE A 17 -39.11 -27.50 2.38
CA ILE A 17 -40.16 -28.18 3.14
C ILE A 17 -41.01 -27.18 3.92
N LEU A 18 -40.37 -26.21 4.60
CA LEU A 18 -41.07 -25.19 5.37
C LEU A 18 -41.93 -24.28 4.48
N SER A 19 -41.40 -23.87 3.33
CA SER A 19 -42.15 -23.10 2.33
C SER A 19 -43.38 -23.87 1.85
N ALA A 20 -43.23 -25.16 1.50
CA ALA A 20 -44.34 -26.01 1.09
C ALA A 20 -45.41 -26.17 2.19
N LEU A 21 -44.98 -26.35 3.45
CA LEU A 21 -45.89 -26.43 4.61
C LEU A 21 -46.68 -25.14 4.81
N VAL A 22 -46.03 -23.97 4.72
CA VAL A 22 -46.69 -22.67 4.90
C VAL A 22 -47.71 -22.41 3.78
N TYR A 23 -47.34 -22.67 2.52
CA TYR A 23 -48.29 -22.54 1.40
C TYR A 23 -49.47 -23.51 1.51
N SER A 24 -49.23 -24.73 1.97
CA SER A 24 -50.30 -25.72 2.19
C SER A 24 -51.25 -25.29 3.31
N LEU A 25 -50.71 -24.77 4.42
CA LEU A 25 -51.51 -24.25 5.54
C LEU A 25 -52.36 -23.05 5.11
N HIS A 26 -51.77 -22.11 4.35
CA HIS A 26 -52.51 -20.98 3.77
C HIS A 26 -53.67 -21.46 2.89
N TYR A 27 -53.43 -22.44 2.02
CA TYR A 27 -54.49 -23.01 1.18
C TYR A 27 -55.59 -23.69 2.00
N ILE A 28 -55.27 -24.47 3.03
CA ILE A 28 -56.28 -25.15 3.87
C ILE A 28 -57.16 -24.14 4.62
N LEU A 29 -56.57 -23.04 5.12
CA LEU A 29 -57.29 -22.02 5.89
C LEU A 29 -58.20 -21.14 5.03
N PHE A 30 -57.70 -20.66 3.87
CA PHE A 30 -58.41 -19.68 3.04
C PHE A 30 -59.14 -20.31 1.84
N ARG A 31 -58.76 -21.53 1.43
CA ARG A 31 -59.30 -22.28 0.27
C ARG A 31 -59.32 -21.49 -1.06
N ASP A 32 -58.49 -20.45 -1.17
CA ASP A 32 -58.38 -19.60 -2.35
C ASP A 32 -57.04 -19.85 -3.08
N SER A 33 -57.09 -20.67 -4.13
CA SER A 33 -55.94 -20.95 -4.99
C SER A 33 -55.63 -19.83 -5.97
N HIS A 34 -56.60 -18.99 -6.32
CA HIS A 34 -56.41 -17.93 -7.30
C HIS A 34 -55.58 -16.80 -6.71
N HIS A 35 -55.91 -16.40 -5.48
CA HIS A 35 -55.12 -15.43 -4.72
C HIS A 35 -53.69 -15.93 -4.56
N LEU A 36 -53.50 -17.19 -4.15
CA LEU A 36 -52.16 -17.80 -4.02
C LEU A 36 -51.35 -17.74 -5.31
N PHE A 37 -51.98 -18.05 -6.45
CA PHE A 37 -51.32 -18.06 -7.75
C PHE A 37 -50.90 -16.65 -8.21
N MET A 38 -51.72 -15.63 -7.99
CA MET A 38 -51.35 -14.25 -8.33
C MET A 38 -50.12 -13.77 -7.56
N PHE A 39 -50.04 -14.07 -6.26
CA PHE A 39 -48.84 -13.74 -5.46
C PHE A 39 -47.62 -14.54 -5.89
N LEU A 40 -47.77 -15.84 -6.16
CA LEU A 40 -46.67 -16.68 -6.65
C LEU A 40 -46.06 -16.14 -7.95
N VAL A 41 -46.90 -15.73 -8.92
CA VAL A 41 -46.42 -15.13 -10.17
C VAL A 41 -45.73 -13.80 -9.91
N GLY A 42 -46.25 -12.97 -9.00
CA GLY A 42 -45.61 -11.74 -8.56
C GLY A 42 -44.23 -11.97 -7.94
N ASP A 43 -44.12 -12.95 -7.04
CA ASP A 43 -42.86 -13.34 -6.40
C ASP A 43 -41.84 -13.82 -7.45
N ILE A 44 -42.24 -14.69 -8.38
CA ILE A 44 -41.38 -15.17 -9.47
C ILE A 44 -40.90 -14.00 -10.35
N ALA A 45 -41.77 -13.05 -10.67
CA ALA A 45 -41.38 -11.86 -11.42
C ALA A 45 -40.40 -10.98 -10.63
N PHE A 46 -40.57 -10.88 -9.31
CA PHE A 46 -39.69 -10.10 -8.44
C PHE A 46 -38.30 -10.75 -8.23
N VAL A 47 -38.20 -12.08 -8.27
CA VAL A 47 -36.91 -12.81 -8.13
C VAL A 47 -35.86 -12.29 -9.11
N PHE A 48 -36.23 -11.89 -10.33
CA PHE A 48 -35.27 -11.33 -11.29
C PHE A 48 -34.64 -10.03 -10.79
N ILE A 49 -35.43 -9.15 -10.17
CA ILE A 49 -34.96 -7.89 -9.57
C ILE A 49 -34.14 -8.19 -8.31
N GLU A 50 -34.62 -9.11 -7.47
CA GLU A 50 -33.94 -9.50 -6.23
C GLU A 50 -32.54 -10.08 -6.52
N VAL A 51 -32.44 -11.03 -7.44
CA VAL A 51 -31.16 -11.63 -7.82
C VAL A 51 -30.21 -10.59 -8.40
N LEU A 52 -30.70 -9.68 -9.24
CA LEU A 52 -29.89 -8.56 -9.75
C LEU A 52 -29.34 -7.70 -8.60
N LEU A 53 -30.21 -7.27 -7.69
CA LEU A 53 -29.84 -6.39 -6.59
C LEU A 53 -28.86 -7.08 -5.62
N VAL A 54 -29.18 -8.30 -5.20
CA VAL A 54 -28.34 -9.08 -4.28
C VAL A 54 -27.00 -9.41 -4.92
N SER A 55 -26.97 -9.80 -6.20
CA SER A 55 -25.72 -10.09 -6.90
C SER A 55 -24.84 -8.86 -7.07
N MET A 56 -25.39 -7.69 -7.42
CA MET A 56 -24.64 -6.44 -7.52
C MET A 56 -24.04 -6.02 -6.17
N ILE A 57 -24.82 -6.10 -5.09
CA ILE A 57 -24.34 -5.79 -3.74
C ILE A 57 -23.24 -6.77 -3.32
N LEU A 58 -23.48 -8.07 -3.50
CA LEU A 58 -22.50 -9.11 -3.15
C LEU A 58 -21.21 -8.95 -3.94
N HIS A 59 -21.29 -8.69 -5.24
CA HIS A 59 -20.14 -8.48 -6.09
C HIS A 59 -19.30 -7.29 -5.59
N ARG A 60 -19.93 -6.15 -5.32
CA ARG A 60 -19.24 -4.96 -4.80
C ARG A 60 -18.59 -5.22 -3.44
N LEU A 61 -19.25 -5.97 -2.55
CA LEU A 61 -18.67 -6.35 -1.25
C LEU A 61 -17.45 -7.26 -1.42
N LEU A 62 -17.50 -8.21 -2.35
CA LEU A 62 -16.37 -9.09 -2.66
C LEU A 62 -15.19 -8.28 -3.23
N GLU A 63 -15.43 -7.40 -4.20
CA GLU A 63 -14.40 -6.51 -4.75
C GLU A 63 -13.74 -5.64 -3.68
N MET A 64 -14.54 -5.03 -2.80
CA MET A 64 -14.02 -4.22 -1.69
C MET A 64 -13.12 -5.04 -0.75
N ARG A 65 -13.53 -6.28 -0.45
CA ARG A 65 -12.74 -7.19 0.39
C ARG A 65 -11.43 -7.56 -0.30
N GLU A 66 -11.47 -7.94 -1.57
CA GLU A 66 -10.28 -8.29 -2.35
C GLU A 66 -9.30 -7.12 -2.44
N LYS A 67 -9.80 -5.91 -2.71
CA LYS A 67 -8.98 -4.70 -2.74
C LYS A 67 -8.31 -4.44 -1.40
N ARG A 68 -9.04 -4.60 -0.28
CA ARG A 68 -8.48 -4.42 1.07
C ARG A 68 -7.39 -5.45 1.38
N GLU A 69 -7.59 -6.70 1.01
CA GLU A 69 -6.58 -7.77 1.19
C GLU A 69 -5.33 -7.51 0.34
N LYS A 70 -5.49 -7.07 -0.91
CA LYS A 70 -4.36 -6.66 -1.77
C LYS A 70 -3.58 -5.51 -1.15
N LEU A 71 -4.26 -4.46 -0.70
CA LEU A 71 -3.62 -3.31 -0.03
C LEU A 71 -2.86 -3.74 1.24
N LYS A 72 -3.43 -4.64 2.05
CA LYS A 72 -2.75 -5.16 3.24
C LYS A 72 -1.46 -5.90 2.88
N LYS A 73 -1.49 -6.75 1.85
CA LYS A 73 -0.31 -7.46 1.36
C LYS A 73 0.73 -6.50 0.79
N LEU A 74 0.30 -5.51 0.01
CA LEU A 74 1.19 -4.47 -0.52
C LEU A 74 1.90 -3.72 0.62
N ASN A 75 1.18 -3.33 1.67
CA ASN A 75 1.78 -2.69 2.83
C ASN A 75 2.79 -3.58 3.57
N MET A 76 2.61 -4.91 3.58
CA MET A 76 3.63 -5.82 4.11
C MET A 76 4.91 -5.81 3.27
N VAL A 77 4.78 -5.70 1.94
CA VAL A 77 5.94 -5.57 1.03
C VAL A 77 6.64 -4.23 1.24
N ILE A 78 5.89 -3.13 1.35
CA ILE A 78 6.43 -1.80 1.67
C ILE A 78 7.14 -1.83 3.03
N GLY A 79 6.57 -2.52 4.03
CA GLY A 79 7.21 -2.72 5.33
C GLY A 79 8.52 -3.49 5.25
N SER A 80 8.59 -4.55 4.44
CA SER A 80 9.85 -5.28 4.17
C SER A 80 10.88 -4.37 3.51
N PHE A 81 10.46 -3.56 2.53
CA PHE A 81 11.33 -2.60 1.86
C PHE A 81 11.93 -1.61 2.84
N PHE A 82 11.12 -0.91 3.66
CA PHE A 82 11.63 0.06 4.61
C PHE A 82 12.40 -0.57 5.78
N GLY A 83 12.11 -1.83 6.11
CA GLY A 83 12.82 -2.59 7.14
C GLY A 83 14.24 -3.01 6.77
N GLU A 84 14.52 -3.20 5.48
CA GLU A 84 15.82 -3.70 4.99
C GLU A 84 16.60 -2.70 4.13
N THR A 85 15.94 -1.86 3.32
CA THR A 85 16.65 -0.99 2.35
C THR A 85 16.18 0.46 2.37
N GLY A 86 14.87 0.70 2.41
CA GLY A 86 14.31 2.04 2.21
C GLY A 86 14.76 3.07 3.27
N THR A 87 14.87 2.66 4.54
CA THR A 87 15.27 3.57 5.62
C THR A 87 16.75 3.92 5.54
N ASP A 88 17.63 2.94 5.29
CA ASP A 88 19.07 3.17 5.07
C ASP A 88 19.31 3.97 3.78
N LEU A 89 18.56 3.70 2.72
CA LEU A 89 18.63 4.47 1.47
C LEU A 89 18.28 5.94 1.69
N LEU A 90 17.25 6.24 2.49
CA LEU A 90 16.92 7.61 2.89
C LEU A 90 18.10 8.27 3.61
N ARG A 91 18.79 7.55 4.52
CA ARG A 91 19.98 8.06 5.20
C ARG A 91 21.10 8.39 4.23
N HIS A 92 21.39 7.50 3.28
CA HIS A 92 22.41 7.75 2.25
C HIS A 92 22.05 8.94 1.35
N LEU A 93 20.79 9.05 0.90
CA LEU A 93 20.33 10.15 0.04
C LEU A 93 20.30 11.49 0.79
N ALA A 94 19.94 11.48 2.07
CA ALA A 94 19.90 12.69 2.91
C ALA A 94 21.28 13.36 3.05
N LEU A 95 22.39 12.62 2.89
CA LEU A 95 23.73 13.21 2.89
C LEU A 95 23.92 14.19 1.73
N PHE A 96 23.29 13.94 0.58
CA PHE A 96 23.38 14.78 -0.62
C PHE A 96 22.50 16.04 -0.55
N ASP A 97 21.61 16.13 0.44
CA ASP A 97 20.66 17.23 0.60
C ASP A 97 21.31 18.46 1.23
N ALA A 98 21.52 19.52 0.46
CA ALA A 98 22.09 20.77 0.97
C ALA A 98 21.16 21.48 1.98
N GLU A 99 19.86 21.16 2.00
CA GLU A 99 18.90 21.71 2.95
C GLU A 99 18.59 20.76 4.11
N ILE A 100 19.45 19.76 4.38
CA ILE A 100 19.16 18.69 5.34
C ILE A 100 18.73 19.21 6.71
N GLU A 101 19.39 20.23 7.29
CA GLU A 101 19.03 20.72 8.63
C GLU A 101 17.61 21.31 8.69
N LYS A 102 17.18 22.01 7.63
CA LYS A 102 15.79 22.49 7.51
C LYS A 102 14.84 21.31 7.34
N ASN A 103 15.19 20.35 6.50
CA ASN A 103 14.35 19.20 6.20
C ASN A 103 14.21 18.23 7.40
N ARG A 104 15.23 18.11 8.25
CA ARG A 104 15.15 17.39 9.53
C ARG A 104 14.03 17.93 10.42
N SER A 105 13.97 19.25 10.58
CA SER A 105 12.93 19.89 11.39
C SER A 105 11.52 19.64 10.84
N LEU A 106 11.38 19.61 9.51
CA LEU A 106 10.12 19.31 8.83
C LEU A 106 9.68 17.84 8.98
N LEU A 107 10.65 16.93 9.07
CA LEU A 107 10.44 15.47 9.12
C LEU A 107 10.47 14.90 10.54
N GLN A 108 10.35 15.75 11.56
CA GLN A 108 10.09 15.31 12.94
C GLN A 108 8.64 14.87 13.10
N ILE A 109 8.41 13.57 12.92
CA ILE A 109 7.08 12.98 13.02
C ILE A 109 6.66 12.90 14.48
N GLY A 110 5.52 13.51 14.82
CA GLY A 110 4.93 13.48 16.16
C GLY A 110 4.19 12.18 16.44
N ALA A 111 4.08 11.82 17.73
CA ALA A 111 3.35 10.62 18.16
C ALA A 111 1.83 10.76 17.96
N ASP A 112 1.34 12.00 18.07
CA ASP A 112 -0.05 12.44 18.08
C ASP A 112 -0.55 12.94 16.72
N TRP A 113 0.30 12.88 15.69
CA TRP A 113 -0.07 13.28 14.33
C TRP A 113 -1.33 12.56 13.87
N GLN A 114 -2.21 13.27 13.18
CA GLN A 114 -3.38 12.69 12.54
C GLN A 114 -3.11 12.52 11.04
N SER A 115 -4.05 11.85 10.37
CA SER A 115 -4.00 11.63 8.92
C SER A 115 -3.83 12.93 8.10
N LYS A 116 -4.31 14.06 8.63
CA LYS A 116 -4.26 15.37 7.97
C LYS A 116 -2.82 15.94 7.93
N GLU A 117 -2.05 15.77 9.00
CA GLU A 117 -0.67 16.22 9.13
C GLU A 117 0.21 15.51 8.09
N PHE A 118 0.11 14.17 8.01
CA PHE A 118 0.78 13.39 6.96
C PHE A 118 0.39 13.85 5.56
N THR A 119 -0.90 14.09 5.31
CA THR A 119 -1.39 14.53 3.99
C THR A 119 -0.88 15.91 3.60
N ASN A 120 -0.86 16.85 4.55
CA ASN A 120 -0.35 18.20 4.32
C ASN A 120 1.15 18.18 4.05
N LEU A 121 1.91 17.42 4.83
CA LEU A 121 3.35 17.30 4.66
C LEU A 121 3.72 16.63 3.32
N LYS A 122 3.06 15.52 2.95
CA LYS A 122 3.26 14.89 1.63
C LYS A 122 3.03 15.89 0.49
N ARG A 123 1.95 16.67 0.55
CA ARG A 123 1.65 17.70 -0.46
C ARG A 123 2.70 18.81 -0.49
N GLN A 124 3.26 19.18 0.65
CA GLN A 124 4.36 20.14 0.71
C GLN A 124 5.61 19.55 0.04
N ILE A 125 5.91 18.28 0.31
CA ILE A 125 7.07 17.59 -0.25
C ILE A 125 6.93 17.42 -1.76
N GLU A 126 5.77 17.05 -2.27
CA GLU A 126 5.47 16.93 -3.70
C GLU A 126 5.65 18.25 -4.47
N LYS A 127 5.48 19.41 -3.81
CA LYS A 127 5.68 20.73 -4.43
C LYS A 127 7.15 21.17 -4.50
N GLY A 128 8.04 20.50 -3.77
CA GLY A 128 9.45 20.81 -3.71
C GLY A 128 10.01 20.48 -2.33
N PHE A 129 10.98 19.56 -2.29
CA PHE A 129 11.61 19.10 -1.07
C PHE A 129 13.03 18.60 -1.34
N GLY A 130 13.99 19.03 -0.52
CA GLY A 130 15.39 18.71 -0.71
C GLY A 130 16.03 19.52 -1.84
N SER A 131 17.35 19.67 -1.74
CA SER A 131 18.20 20.17 -2.82
C SER A 131 19.41 19.26 -2.93
N LEU A 132 19.27 18.16 -3.69
CA LEU A 132 20.32 17.15 -3.78
C LEU A 132 21.39 17.55 -4.80
N HIS A 133 22.65 17.43 -4.39
CA HIS A 133 23.81 17.73 -5.22
C HIS A 133 24.82 16.58 -5.20
N ALA A 134 24.99 15.92 -6.34
CA ALA A 134 25.87 14.76 -6.50
C ALA A 134 27.36 15.07 -6.20
N GLY A 135 27.80 16.31 -6.42
CA GLY A 135 29.20 16.71 -6.22
C GLY A 135 29.63 16.90 -4.76
N ASN A 136 28.71 16.87 -3.80
CA ASN A 136 28.99 17.20 -2.41
C ASN A 136 29.38 16.00 -1.54
N ASN A 137 29.11 14.77 -2.00
CA ASN A 137 29.28 13.55 -1.20
C ASN A 137 29.71 12.35 -2.03
N ASP A 138 30.00 11.25 -1.34
CA ASP A 138 30.55 10.04 -1.93
C ASP A 138 29.48 9.19 -2.65
N LEU A 139 29.41 9.36 -3.97
CA LEU A 139 28.59 8.54 -4.87
C LEU A 139 29.01 7.05 -4.86
N VAL A 140 30.26 6.73 -4.51
CA VAL A 140 30.75 5.34 -4.44
C VAL A 140 30.04 4.61 -3.32
N LEU A 141 29.92 5.22 -2.13
CA LEU A 141 29.21 4.61 -1.00
C LEU A 141 27.73 4.35 -1.31
N LEU A 142 27.06 5.27 -2.01
CA LEU A 142 25.67 5.07 -2.44
C LEU A 142 25.57 3.93 -3.47
N HIS A 143 26.50 3.87 -4.42
CA HIS A 143 26.55 2.79 -5.40
C HIS A 143 26.76 1.43 -4.74
N GLU A 144 27.74 1.30 -3.83
CA GLU A 144 28.01 0.06 -3.10
C GLU A 144 26.81 -0.39 -2.27
N PHE A 145 26.15 0.56 -1.59
CA PHE A 145 24.91 0.28 -0.84
C PHE A 145 23.82 -0.28 -1.76
N LEU A 146 23.54 0.40 -2.88
CA LEU A 146 22.49 -0.02 -3.81
C LEU A 146 22.81 -1.35 -4.50
N ALA A 147 24.08 -1.56 -4.90
CA ALA A 147 24.54 -2.81 -5.49
C ALA A 147 24.37 -3.99 -4.54
N THR A 148 24.68 -3.80 -3.25
CA THR A 148 24.49 -4.83 -2.21
C THR A 148 23.02 -5.20 -2.01
N HIS A 149 22.11 -4.24 -2.17
CA HIS A 149 20.66 -4.44 -2.00
C HIS A 149 19.91 -4.75 -3.31
N ARG A 150 20.60 -4.83 -4.46
CA ARG A 150 19.98 -5.06 -5.78
C ARG A 150 19.09 -6.31 -5.80
N GLN A 151 19.54 -7.41 -5.19
CA GLN A 151 18.74 -8.64 -5.12
C GLN A 151 17.47 -8.47 -4.26
N HIS A 152 17.52 -7.67 -3.20
CA HIS A 152 16.33 -7.37 -2.41
C HIS A 152 15.33 -6.52 -3.20
N LEU A 153 15.81 -5.46 -3.88
CA LEU A 153 14.97 -4.63 -4.75
C LEU A 153 14.29 -5.44 -5.85
N LEU A 154 15.01 -6.37 -6.49
CA LEU A 154 14.45 -7.22 -7.54
C LEU A 154 13.33 -8.13 -6.99
N ARG A 155 13.53 -8.75 -5.82
CA ARG A 155 12.52 -9.58 -5.16
C ARG A 155 11.25 -8.78 -4.80
N ILE A 156 11.39 -7.49 -4.51
CA ILE A 156 10.24 -6.62 -4.26
C ILE A 156 9.43 -6.45 -5.55
N VAL A 157 10.07 -6.09 -6.67
CA VAL A 157 9.40 -5.87 -7.96
C VAL A 157 8.73 -7.14 -8.50
N GLU A 158 9.30 -8.31 -8.22
CA GLU A 158 8.71 -9.61 -8.57
C GLU A 158 7.39 -9.91 -7.81
N ASN A 159 7.03 -9.14 -6.79
CA ASN A 159 5.84 -9.39 -6.00
C ASN A 159 4.56 -9.08 -6.81
N PRO A 160 3.64 -10.05 -6.96
CA PRO A 160 2.44 -9.88 -7.80
C PRO A 160 1.41 -8.89 -7.24
N ASN A 161 1.60 -8.38 -6.02
CA ASN A 161 0.75 -7.33 -5.46
C ASN A 161 1.25 -5.91 -5.79
N ILE A 162 2.44 -5.77 -6.38
CA ILE A 162 2.88 -4.48 -6.94
C ILE A 162 2.11 -4.25 -8.23
N LEU A 163 1.42 -3.11 -8.28
CA LEU A 163 0.64 -2.70 -9.44
C LEU A 163 1.51 -1.82 -10.33
N GLU A 164 1.43 -2.04 -11.64
CA GLU A 164 2.02 -1.11 -12.62
C GLU A 164 1.38 0.27 -12.46
N HIS A 165 2.22 1.31 -12.45
CA HIS A 165 1.80 2.72 -12.35
C HIS A 165 1.13 3.10 -11.02
N ASP A 166 1.54 2.45 -9.92
CA ASP A 166 1.26 2.91 -8.56
C ASP A 166 2.47 3.65 -7.97
N ARG A 167 2.24 4.52 -6.98
CA ARG A 167 3.25 5.41 -6.41
C ARG A 167 4.48 4.65 -5.87
N PHE A 168 4.27 3.47 -5.28
CA PHE A 168 5.36 2.64 -4.77
C PHE A 168 6.18 2.03 -5.91
N SER A 169 5.54 1.62 -7.01
CA SER A 169 6.23 1.11 -8.19
C SER A 169 7.04 2.22 -8.87
N ASP A 170 6.51 3.44 -8.97
CA ASP A 170 7.22 4.59 -9.53
C ASP A 170 8.43 4.97 -8.68
N MET A 171 8.31 4.89 -7.35
CA MET A 171 9.43 5.07 -6.43
C MET A 171 10.52 4.02 -6.65
N LEU A 172 10.16 2.73 -6.75
CA LEU A 172 11.12 1.66 -7.02
C LEU A 172 11.83 1.87 -8.36
N TRP A 173 11.08 2.26 -9.41
CA TRP A 173 11.66 2.59 -10.71
C TRP A 173 12.69 3.72 -10.63
N ALA A 174 12.42 4.77 -9.86
CA ALA A 174 13.38 5.85 -9.65
C ALA A 174 14.65 5.37 -8.93
N VAL A 175 14.52 4.47 -7.96
CA VAL A 175 15.66 3.85 -7.27
C VAL A 175 16.47 2.94 -8.19
N PHE A 176 15.82 2.10 -9.00
CA PHE A 176 16.49 1.27 -10.00
C PHE A 176 17.21 2.09 -11.05
N HIS A 177 16.57 3.16 -11.54
CA HIS A 177 17.19 4.05 -12.51
C HIS A 177 18.46 4.68 -11.95
N LEU A 178 18.43 5.15 -10.70
CA LEU A 178 19.60 5.68 -10.02
C LEU A 178 20.70 4.62 -9.84
N GLU A 179 20.33 3.41 -9.41
CA GLU A 179 21.27 2.30 -9.23
C GLU A 179 21.94 1.89 -10.54
N ASP A 180 21.17 1.74 -11.61
CA ASP A 180 21.68 1.43 -12.95
C ASP A 180 22.58 2.57 -13.46
N GLU A 181 22.19 3.84 -13.32
CA GLU A 181 22.98 4.98 -13.77
C GLU A 181 24.33 5.06 -13.04
N LEU A 182 24.36 4.77 -11.74
CA LEU A 182 25.61 4.68 -10.97
C LEU A 182 26.47 3.48 -11.42
N GLY A 183 25.86 2.31 -11.66
CA GLY A 183 26.57 1.09 -12.04
C GLY A 183 27.17 1.09 -13.45
N HIS A 184 26.64 1.89 -14.37
CA HIS A 184 27.19 2.02 -15.73
C HIS A 184 28.37 3.00 -15.82
N ARG A 185 28.66 3.75 -14.76
CA ARG A 185 29.74 4.75 -14.74
C ARG A 185 31.07 4.11 -14.37
N ARG A 186 32.08 4.32 -15.20
CA ARG A 186 33.42 3.74 -15.01
C ARG A 186 34.15 4.27 -13.77
N ASN A 187 33.97 5.55 -13.45
CA ASN A 187 34.62 6.20 -12.31
C ASN A 187 33.72 7.30 -11.75
N LEU A 188 33.10 7.03 -10.60
CA LEU A 188 32.23 7.97 -9.90
C LEU A 188 33.00 9.13 -9.24
N CYS A 189 34.31 9.01 -9.07
CA CYS A 189 35.16 10.06 -8.50
C CYS A 189 35.59 11.12 -9.53
N GLN A 190 35.37 10.86 -10.83
CA GLN A 190 35.82 11.72 -11.94
C GLN A 190 34.71 11.89 -12.98
N LEU A 191 33.62 12.52 -12.57
CA LEU A 191 32.48 12.82 -13.43
C LEU A 191 32.56 14.24 -13.99
N SER A 192 32.02 14.43 -15.21
CA SER A 192 31.88 15.76 -15.78
C SER A 192 30.80 16.56 -15.04
N GLU A 193 30.81 17.90 -15.17
CA GLU A 193 29.74 18.74 -14.58
C GLU A 193 28.35 18.38 -15.12
N VAL A 194 28.26 17.99 -16.40
CA VAL A 194 27.00 17.57 -17.03
C VAL A 194 26.49 16.28 -16.39
N ASP A 195 27.38 15.32 -16.15
CA ASP A 195 27.05 14.06 -15.48
C ASP A 195 26.60 14.27 -14.04
N LEU A 196 27.31 15.13 -13.30
CA LEU A 196 26.95 15.49 -11.93
C LEU A 196 25.58 16.18 -11.86
N SER A 197 25.27 17.06 -12.82
CA SER A 197 23.97 17.71 -12.90
C SER A 197 22.84 16.72 -13.20
N HIS A 198 23.07 15.77 -14.12
CA HIS A 198 22.11 14.71 -14.41
C HIS A 198 21.85 13.82 -13.18
N LEU A 199 22.91 13.33 -12.54
CA LEU A 199 22.79 12.51 -11.33
C LEU A 199 22.11 13.25 -10.18
N SER A 200 22.35 14.56 -10.04
CA SER A 200 21.67 15.37 -9.04
C SER A 200 20.15 15.35 -9.26
N GLY A 201 19.69 15.38 -10.51
CA GLY A 201 18.28 15.23 -10.87
C GLY A 201 17.71 13.85 -10.54
N ASP A 202 18.46 12.77 -10.78
CA ASP A 202 18.00 11.41 -10.49
C ASP A 202 18.00 11.12 -8.98
N LEU A 203 19.02 11.59 -8.25
CA LEU A 203 19.05 11.60 -6.78
C LEU A 203 17.84 12.33 -6.21
N GLN A 204 17.58 13.55 -6.70
CA GLN A 204 16.47 14.39 -6.27
C GLN A 204 15.12 13.68 -6.50
N ARG A 205 14.92 13.06 -7.67
CA ARG A 205 13.70 12.32 -8.01
C ARG A 205 13.49 11.12 -7.08
N ALA A 206 14.53 10.29 -6.90
CA ALA A 206 14.46 9.12 -6.04
C ALA A 206 14.18 9.51 -4.58
N TYR A 207 14.89 10.50 -4.07
CA TYR A 207 14.75 10.97 -2.68
C TYR A 207 13.33 11.50 -2.40
N GLN A 208 12.79 12.35 -3.26
CA GLN A 208 11.45 12.92 -3.06
C GLN A 208 10.37 11.84 -3.04
N LEU A 209 10.41 10.89 -3.99
CA LEU A 209 9.46 9.77 -4.04
C LEU A 209 9.60 8.86 -2.82
N LEU A 210 10.82 8.56 -2.41
CA LEU A 210 11.12 7.72 -1.26
C LEU A 210 10.60 8.33 0.05
N VAL A 211 10.76 9.65 0.24
CA VAL A 211 10.24 10.36 1.42
C VAL A 211 8.71 10.34 1.44
N VAL A 212 8.05 10.57 0.30
CA VAL A 212 6.58 10.52 0.21
C VAL A 212 6.05 9.12 0.54
N GLU A 213 6.71 8.07 0.03
CA GLU A 213 6.37 6.68 0.37
C GLU A 213 6.60 6.36 1.84
N TRP A 214 7.73 6.82 2.40
CA TRP A 214 8.04 6.63 3.82
C TRP A 214 6.98 7.27 4.72
N LEU A 215 6.52 8.48 4.40
CA LEU A 215 5.44 9.14 5.15
C LEU A 215 4.11 8.38 5.03
N ALA A 216 3.80 7.83 3.86
CA ALA A 216 2.60 7.02 3.69
C ALA A 216 2.69 5.69 4.45
N TYR A 217 3.87 5.07 4.46
CA TYR A 217 4.15 3.89 5.25
C TYR A 217 3.98 4.16 6.76
N LEU A 218 4.56 5.25 7.27
CA LEU A 218 4.39 5.66 8.66
C LEU A 218 2.92 5.91 9.02
N GLN A 219 2.15 6.58 8.15
CA GLN A 219 0.72 6.80 8.35
C GLN A 219 -0.06 5.49 8.43
N HIS A 220 0.29 4.51 7.58
CA HIS A 220 -0.29 3.17 7.62
C HIS A 220 0.05 2.45 8.94
N LEU A 221 1.33 2.46 9.33
CA LEU A 221 1.76 1.86 10.60
C LEU A 221 1.03 2.51 11.79
N GLN A 222 0.86 3.83 11.81
CA GLN A 222 0.17 4.49 12.91
C GLN A 222 -1.26 3.98 13.08
N THR A 223 -1.94 3.71 11.97
CA THR A 223 -3.35 3.27 11.96
C THR A 223 -3.47 1.79 12.31
N ASP A 224 -2.67 0.93 11.67
CA ASP A 224 -2.87 -0.52 11.69
C ASP A 224 -1.86 -1.27 12.58
N TYR A 225 -0.69 -0.68 12.86
CA TYR A 225 0.41 -1.30 13.63
C TYR A 225 1.14 -0.30 14.55
N PRO A 226 0.49 0.24 15.61
CA PRO A 226 1.05 1.32 16.43
C PRO A 226 2.42 1.02 17.07
N TYR A 227 2.71 -0.25 17.35
CA TYR A 227 4.00 -0.68 17.89
C TYR A 227 5.14 -0.53 16.86
N LEU A 228 4.89 -0.87 15.59
CA LEU A 228 5.84 -0.65 14.49
C LEU A 228 6.01 0.84 14.22
N PHE A 229 4.92 1.61 14.29
CA PHE A 229 4.99 3.07 14.14
C PHE A 229 5.91 3.69 15.20
N SER A 230 5.76 3.28 16.46
CA SER A 230 6.62 3.75 17.55
C SER A 230 8.10 3.47 17.27
N LEU A 231 8.44 2.25 16.81
CA LEU A 231 9.80 1.89 16.46
C LEU A 231 10.32 2.70 15.25
N ALA A 232 9.56 2.75 14.16
CA ALA A 232 9.95 3.45 12.94
C ALA A 232 10.15 4.96 13.16
N ARG A 233 9.42 5.55 14.11
CA ARG A 233 9.56 6.95 14.51
C ARG A 233 10.83 7.20 15.32
N ARG A 234 11.25 6.25 16.17
CA ARG A 234 12.53 6.34 16.90
C ARG A 234 13.73 6.11 15.98
N LEU A 235 13.54 5.25 14.97
CA LEU A 235 14.52 4.98 13.91
C LEU A 235 14.34 5.93 12.71
N ASN A 236 13.88 7.16 12.94
CA ASN A 236 13.68 8.14 11.88
C ASN A 236 15.01 8.39 11.14
N PRO A 237 15.10 8.15 9.82
CA PRO A 237 16.35 8.29 9.08
C PRO A 237 16.89 9.73 9.04
N PHE A 238 16.07 10.72 9.40
CA PHE A 238 16.45 12.13 9.47
C PHE A 238 16.94 12.56 10.85
N ASP A 239 16.80 11.73 11.88
CA ASP A 239 17.27 12.02 13.23
C ASP A 239 18.69 11.45 13.46
N PRO A 240 19.73 12.28 13.64
CA PRO A 240 21.08 11.80 13.93
C PRO A 240 21.21 11.05 15.26
N GLN A 241 20.25 11.23 16.18
CA GLN A 241 20.22 10.57 17.49
C GLN A 241 19.23 9.39 17.51
N ALA A 242 18.77 8.94 16.34
CA ALA A 242 17.86 7.80 16.21
C ALA A 242 18.41 6.55 16.92
N SER A 243 17.62 5.99 17.85
CA SER A 243 17.97 4.76 18.56
C SER A 243 16.75 3.85 18.68
N ALA A 244 16.96 2.54 18.57
CA ALA A 244 15.89 1.56 18.75
C ALA A 244 15.49 1.41 20.23
N GLU A 245 16.47 1.60 21.11
CA GLU A 245 16.37 1.40 22.56
C GLU A 245 15.57 2.54 23.21
N VAL A 246 14.97 2.25 24.35
CA VAL A 246 14.21 3.22 25.15
C VAL A 246 14.95 3.34 26.47
N ASP A 247 15.48 4.52 26.76
CA ASP A 247 16.04 4.87 28.07
C ASP A 247 14.95 5.00 29.14
#